data_AF-A0AAE0DGF0-F1
#
_entry.id   AF-A0AAE0DGF0-F1
#
_cell.length_a   1.000
_cell.length_b   1.000
_cell.length_c   1.000
_cell.angle_alpha   90.00
_cell.angle_beta   90.00
_cell.angle_gamma   90.00
#
_symmetry.space_group_name_H-M   'P 1'
#
loop_
_entity.id
_entity.type
_entity.pdbx_description
1 polymer ?
#
loop_
_entity_poly.entity_id
_entity_poly.type
_entity_poly.pdbx_seq_one_letter_code
_entity_poly.pdbx_strand_id
1 'polypeptide(L)'
;MRSKNNQRSQKLQPAADVILPYLKYVHRCRCARLSVVMPTNMENINAVRNSSQLPHPFYPLEANIVGYLANKWSVSTLLGIFIGGWVVILGTTLALVRRHNPTLPSKEKATILWFVLSE
;
A
#
# COMPACT_ATOMS: atom_id res chain seq x y z
N MET A 1 -35.12 23.15 -31.58
CA MET A 1 -34.05 22.12 -31.61
C MET A 1 -32.74 22.77 -31.14
N ARG A 2 -32.32 22.54 -29.89
CA ARG A 2 -31.11 23.15 -29.31
C ARG A 2 -30.41 22.16 -28.37
N SER A 3 -29.12 21.93 -28.65
CA SER A 3 -28.05 21.44 -27.76
C SER A 3 -28.07 19.97 -27.29
N LYS A 4 -27.31 19.12 -27.99
CA LYS A 4 -26.66 17.92 -27.43
C LYS A 4 -25.25 17.73 -28.00
N ASN A 5 -24.39 18.74 -27.87
CA ASN A 5 -22.98 18.63 -28.27
C ASN A 5 -22.01 19.23 -27.23
N ASN A 6 -22.40 19.24 -25.96
CA ASN A 6 -21.55 19.72 -24.86
C ASN A 6 -21.06 18.58 -23.97
N GLN A 7 -20.38 17.58 -24.55
CA GLN A 7 -19.64 16.58 -23.77
C GLN A 7 -18.34 16.08 -24.42
N ARG A 8 -17.98 16.55 -25.62
CA ARG A 8 -16.74 16.11 -26.30
C ARG A 8 -15.55 17.06 -26.11
N SER A 9 -15.57 17.88 -25.05
CA SER A 9 -14.55 18.91 -24.78
C SER A 9 -14.06 18.98 -23.32
N GLN A 10 -14.12 17.87 -22.58
CA GLN A 10 -13.20 17.60 -21.47
C GLN A 10 -12.16 16.57 -21.95
N LYS A 11 -11.52 16.75 -23.12
CA LYS A 11 -10.20 17.38 -23.24
C LYS A 11 -9.31 17.15 -22.01
N LEU A 12 -8.74 15.95 -21.96
CA LEU A 12 -7.34 15.65 -21.61
C LEU A 12 -6.68 16.75 -20.76
N GLN A 13 -6.83 16.65 -19.44
CA GLN A 13 -6.14 17.51 -18.48
C GLN A 13 -4.63 17.19 -18.48
N PRO A 14 -3.77 18.21 -18.51
CA PRO A 14 -2.33 18.05 -18.64
C PRO A 14 -1.73 17.45 -17.36
N ALA A 15 -0.89 16.43 -17.53
CA ALA A 15 -0.11 15.78 -16.48
C ALA A 15 0.90 16.71 -15.74
N ALA A 16 0.86 18.02 -15.99
CA ALA A 16 1.73 19.02 -15.38
C ALA A 16 1.21 19.54 -14.03
N ASP A 17 -0.09 19.46 -13.77
CA ASP A 17 -0.70 20.04 -12.56
C ASP A 17 -0.48 19.18 -11.30
N VAL A 18 -0.07 17.92 -11.46
CA VAL A 18 0.15 16.95 -10.36
C VAL A 18 1.63 16.91 -9.90
N ILE A 19 2.58 17.32 -10.76
CA ILE A 19 4.03 17.18 -10.47
C ILE A 19 4.60 18.41 -9.75
N LEU A 20 4.06 19.60 -10.00
CA LEU A 20 4.53 20.86 -9.39
C LEU A 20 4.48 20.90 -7.85
N PRO A 21 3.51 20.31 -7.12
CA PRO A 21 3.56 20.34 -5.66
C PRO A 21 4.71 19.51 -5.07
N TYR A 22 5.18 18.46 -5.76
CA TYR A 22 6.27 17.61 -5.28
C TYR A 22 7.65 18.28 -5.45
N LEU A 23 7.88 18.98 -6.56
CA LEU A 23 9.16 19.65 -6.81
C LEU A 23 9.38 20.88 -5.89
N LYS A 24 8.31 21.49 -5.38
CA LYS A 24 8.42 22.56 -4.36
C LYS A 24 8.89 22.04 -2.99
N TYR A 25 8.67 20.77 -2.69
CA TYR A 25 9.05 20.15 -1.42
C TYR A 25 10.57 19.90 -1.33
N VAL A 26 11.21 19.50 -2.44
CA VAL A 26 12.63 19.13 -2.45
C VAL A 26 13.57 20.35 -2.28
N HIS A 27 13.12 21.55 -2.67
CA HIS A 27 13.97 22.75 -2.71
C HIS A 27 14.04 23.56 -1.40
N ARG A 28 13.42 23.10 -0.31
CA ARG A 28 13.39 23.84 0.96
C ARG A 28 13.77 23.03 2.20
N CYS A 29 14.73 22.13 2.06
CA CYS A 29 15.47 21.56 3.20
C CYS A 29 16.42 22.62 3.81
N ARG A 30 15.83 23.67 4.39
CA ARG A 30 16.51 24.50 5.40
C ARG A 30 16.09 23.91 6.74
N CYS A 31 17.03 23.39 7.52
CA CYS A 31 16.80 22.69 8.78
C CYS A 31 15.88 23.49 9.72
N ALA A 32 14.58 23.25 9.65
CA ALA A 32 13.65 23.71 10.66
C ALA A 32 13.85 22.79 11.86
N ARG A 33 14.43 23.35 12.93
CA ARG A 33 14.48 22.75 14.26
C ARG A 33 13.04 22.35 14.63
N LEU A 34 12.77 21.04 14.58
CA LEU A 34 11.51 20.45 15.00
C LEU A 34 11.44 20.56 16.53
N SER A 35 10.94 21.69 17.02
CA SER A 35 10.54 21.82 18.42
C SER A 35 9.32 20.93 18.61
N VAL A 36 9.54 19.69 19.03
CA VAL A 36 8.47 18.81 19.52
C VAL A 36 7.94 19.46 20.79
N VAL A 37 6.85 20.22 20.66
CA VAL A 37 6.09 20.70 21.82
C VAL A 37 5.33 19.48 22.35
N MET A 38 5.80 18.94 23.48
CA MET A 38 5.02 17.98 24.25
C MET A 38 3.80 18.71 24.84
N PRO A 39 2.57 18.24 24.62
CA PRO A 39 1.39 18.90 25.14
C PRO A 39 1.29 18.66 26.66
N THR A 40 1.56 19.69 27.47
CA THR A 40 1.53 19.60 28.94
C THR A 40 0.16 19.84 29.56
N ASN A 41 -0.92 19.95 28.77
CA ASN A 41 -2.19 20.48 29.27
C ASN A 41 -3.34 19.51 28.95
N MET A 42 -4.05 19.05 29.98
CA MET A 42 -5.19 18.13 29.95
C MET A 42 -6.47 18.69 29.28
N GLU A 43 -6.34 19.74 28.46
CA GLU A 43 -7.46 20.43 27.81
C GLU A 43 -7.71 19.98 26.36
N ASN A 44 -6.83 19.14 25.80
CA ASN A 44 -6.90 18.70 24.39
C ASN A 44 -7.48 17.28 24.17
N ILE A 45 -8.19 16.72 25.16
CA ILE A 45 -8.86 15.42 25.00
C ILE A 45 -9.96 15.45 23.92
N ASN A 46 -10.48 16.63 23.59
CA ASN A 46 -11.53 16.79 22.58
C ASN A 46 -10.98 16.98 21.16
N ALA A 47 -9.81 17.60 20.93
CA ALA A 47 -9.24 17.66 19.57
C ALA A 47 -8.56 16.35 19.17
N VAL A 48 -8.07 15.54 20.13
CA VAL A 48 -7.69 14.14 19.87
C VAL A 48 -8.90 13.25 19.55
N ARG A 49 -10.10 13.57 20.07
CA ARG A 49 -11.34 12.90 19.62
C ARG A 49 -11.81 13.38 18.25
N ASN A 50 -11.49 14.61 17.85
CA ASN A 50 -11.79 15.14 16.51
C ASN A 50 -10.77 14.75 15.42
N SER A 51 -9.62 14.15 15.77
CA SER A 51 -8.72 13.52 14.79
C SER A 51 -9.25 12.19 14.25
N SER A 52 -10.49 11.81 14.62
CA SER A 52 -11.21 10.65 14.10
C SER A 52 -11.64 10.77 12.63
N GLN A 53 -11.33 11.90 11.97
CA GLN A 53 -11.70 12.14 10.58
C GLN A 53 -10.50 12.50 9.69
N LEU A 54 -9.36 11.85 9.90
CA LEU A 54 -8.35 11.77 8.85
C LEU A 54 -8.91 10.93 7.69
N PRO A 55 -8.85 11.41 6.44
CA PRO A 55 -9.46 10.71 5.31
C PRO A 55 -8.86 9.33 5.06
N HIS A 56 -7.60 9.12 5.44
CA HIS A 56 -6.89 7.85 5.35
C HIS A 56 -5.69 7.81 6.31
N PRO A 57 -5.17 6.61 6.65
CA PRO A 57 -3.99 6.45 7.51
C PRO A 57 -2.65 6.58 6.76
N PHE A 58 -2.66 6.82 5.45
CA PHE A 58 -1.42 6.95 4.67
C PHE A 58 -0.79 8.34 4.81
N TYR A 59 0.54 8.39 4.81
CA TYR A 59 1.29 9.64 4.76
C TYR A 59 1.44 10.12 3.30
N PRO A 60 1.34 11.43 3.00
CA PRO A 60 1.00 12.53 3.91
C PRO A 60 -0.49 12.54 4.29
N LEU A 61 -0.76 12.77 5.57
CA LEU A 61 -2.10 12.60 6.19
C LEU A 61 -3.19 13.52 5.60
N GLU A 62 -2.77 14.67 5.07
CA GLU A 62 -3.64 15.68 4.47
C GLU A 62 -3.92 15.42 2.98
N ALA A 63 -3.32 14.39 2.39
CA ALA A 63 -3.59 14.05 1.00
C ALA A 63 -5.07 13.65 0.85
N ASN A 64 -5.67 14.04 -0.26
CA ASN A 64 -6.97 13.52 -0.64
C ASN A 64 -6.76 12.32 -1.56
N ILE A 65 -6.87 11.10 -1.03
CA ILE A 65 -6.88 9.87 -1.85
C ILE A 65 -8.29 9.66 -2.38
N VAL A 66 -8.52 10.10 -3.63
CA VAL A 66 -9.78 9.90 -4.33
C VAL A 66 -10.09 8.41 -4.42
N GLY A 67 -11.24 7.99 -3.90
CA GLY A 67 -11.67 6.59 -3.94
C GLY A 67 -11.02 5.68 -2.89
N TYR A 68 -10.46 6.24 -1.80
CA TYR A 68 -9.98 5.42 -0.69
C TYR A 68 -11.11 4.54 -0.13
N LEU A 69 -10.86 3.23 -0.11
CA LEU A 69 -11.74 2.24 0.48
C LEU A 69 -10.92 1.41 1.46
N ALA A 70 -11.24 1.53 2.75
CA ALA A 70 -10.57 0.75 3.79
C ALA A 70 -10.77 -0.75 3.54
N ASN A 71 -9.68 -1.52 3.65
CA ASN A 71 -9.73 -2.96 3.54
C ASN A 71 -10.67 -3.54 4.62
N LYS A 72 -11.61 -4.38 4.19
CA LYS A 72 -12.60 -5.01 5.08
C LYS A 72 -12.01 -6.16 5.89
N TRP A 73 -10.96 -6.81 5.37
CA TRP A 73 -10.35 -7.97 5.99
C TRP A 73 -9.32 -7.55 7.03
N SER A 74 -9.27 -8.23 8.16
CA SER A 74 -8.21 -7.97 9.15
C SER A 74 -6.83 -8.34 8.59
N VAL A 75 -5.78 -7.71 9.10
CA VAL A 75 -4.38 -8.04 8.74
C VAL A 75 -4.09 -9.51 8.99
N SER A 76 -4.60 -10.06 10.11
CA SER A 76 -4.45 -11.47 10.46
C SER A 76 -5.10 -12.39 9.43
N THR A 77 -6.26 -12.01 8.88
CA THR A 77 -6.94 -12.85 7.89
C THR A 77 -6.20 -12.83 6.56
N LEU A 78 -5.74 -11.67 6.10
CA LEU A 78 -4.91 -11.57 4.90
C LEU A 78 -3.63 -12.40 5.04
N LEU A 79 -2.95 -12.30 6.18
CA LEU A 79 -1.75 -13.08 6.48
C LEU A 79 -2.05 -14.59 6.50
N GLY A 80 -3.17 -14.99 7.09
CA GLY A 80 -3.60 -16.38 7.13
C GLY A 80 -3.85 -16.96 5.74
N ILE A 81 -4.57 -16.23 4.88
CA ILE A 81 -4.82 -16.66 3.50
C ILE A 81 -3.52 -16.69 2.69
N PHE A 82 -2.63 -15.72 2.89
CA PHE A 82 -1.32 -15.66 2.25
C PHE A 82 -0.47 -16.88 2.60
N ILE A 83 -0.30 -17.16 3.90
CA ILE A 83 0.44 -18.34 4.37
C ILE A 83 -0.24 -19.64 3.90
N GLY A 84 -1.57 -19.69 3.93
CA GLY A 84 -2.34 -20.81 3.39
C GLY A 84 -2.03 -21.08 1.92
N GLY A 85 -2.01 -20.03 1.09
CA GLY A 85 -1.61 -20.11 -0.32
C GLY A 85 -0.20 -20.64 -0.49
N TRP A 86 0.76 -20.12 0.29
CA TRP A 86 2.14 -20.60 0.29
C TRP A 86 2.28 -22.09 0.61
N VAL A 87 1.61 -22.56 1.67
CA VAL A 87 1.65 -23.97 2.06
C VAL A 87 1.11 -24.87 0.95
N VAL A 88 0.06 -24.45 0.26
CA VAL A 88 -0.52 -25.20 -0.86
C VAL A 88 0.46 -25.22 -2.04
N ILE A 89 0.98 -24.08 -2.46
CA ILE A 89 1.87 -23.98 -3.64
C ILE A 89 3.20 -24.72 -3.41
N LEU A 90 3.87 -24.46 -2.28
CA LEU A 90 5.14 -25.11 -1.96
C LEU A 90 4.95 -26.58 -1.63
N GLY A 91 3.89 -26.93 -0.89
CA GLY A 91 3.57 -28.32 -0.55
C GLY A 91 3.29 -29.16 -1.78
N THR A 92 2.50 -28.66 -2.72
CA THR A 92 2.21 -29.35 -3.99
C THR A 92 3.47 -29.49 -4.84
N THR A 93 4.26 -28.44 -4.99
CA THR A 93 5.52 -28.49 -5.74
C THR A 93 6.49 -29.50 -5.13
N LEU A 94 6.66 -29.48 -3.81
CA LEU A 94 7.53 -30.42 -3.11
C LEU A 94 7.04 -31.86 -3.27
N ALA A 95 5.74 -32.10 -3.21
CA ALA A 95 5.15 -33.42 -3.42
C ALA A 95 5.42 -33.92 -4.86
N LEU A 96 5.25 -33.07 -5.87
CA LEU A 96 5.55 -33.39 -7.26
C LEU A 96 7.03 -33.71 -7.46
N VAL A 97 7.94 -32.88 -6.94
CA VAL A 97 9.38 -33.10 -7.04
C VAL A 97 9.78 -34.40 -6.35
N ARG A 98 9.25 -34.68 -5.15
CA ARG A 98 9.52 -35.94 -4.43
C ARG A 98 8.99 -37.16 -5.18
N ARG A 99 7.85 -37.04 -5.86
CA ARG A 99 7.24 -38.14 -6.62
C ARG A 99 7.98 -38.45 -7.90
N HIS A 100 8.37 -37.44 -8.67
CA HIS A 100 9.05 -37.63 -9.96
C HIS A 100 10.56 -37.83 -9.84
N ASN A 101 11.18 -37.20 -8.84
CA ASN A 101 12.63 -37.23 -8.64
C ASN A 101 13.00 -37.56 -7.19
N PRO A 102 12.75 -38.80 -6.72
CA PRO A 102 13.00 -39.18 -5.34
C PRO A 102 14.48 -39.11 -4.95
N THR A 103 15.38 -39.44 -5.87
CA THR A 103 16.86 -39.48 -5.68
C THR A 103 17.52 -38.12 -5.58
N LEU A 104 16.77 -37.04 -5.85
CA LEU A 104 17.30 -35.69 -5.96
C LEU A 104 17.65 -35.13 -4.56
N PRO A 105 18.84 -34.53 -4.36
CA PRO A 105 19.30 -34.11 -3.04
C PRO A 105 18.44 -32.98 -2.47
N SER A 106 18.30 -32.94 -1.14
CA SER A 106 17.45 -31.95 -0.45
C SER A 106 17.83 -30.50 -0.74
N LYS A 107 19.10 -30.22 -1.05
CA LYS A 107 19.58 -28.88 -1.41
C LYS A 107 18.95 -28.38 -2.71
N GLU A 108 18.95 -29.21 -3.75
CA GLU A 108 18.35 -28.87 -5.04
C GLU A 108 16.82 -28.74 -4.92
N LYS A 109 16.18 -29.60 -4.13
CA LYS A 109 14.75 -29.46 -3.78
C LYS A 109 14.46 -28.11 -3.12
N ALA A 110 15.33 -27.65 -2.21
CA ALA A 110 15.19 -26.34 -1.57
C ALA A 110 15.40 -25.19 -2.56
N THR A 111 16.34 -25.31 -3.50
CA THR A 111 16.52 -24.32 -4.58
C THR A 111 15.29 -24.21 -5.48
N ILE A 112 14.67 -25.34 -5.84
CA ILE A 112 13.41 -25.35 -6.60
C ILE A 112 12.31 -24.63 -5.82
N LEU A 113 12.13 -24.96 -4.55
CA LEU A 113 11.14 -24.30 -3.69
C LEU A 113 11.41 -22.81 -3.53
N TRP A 114 12.68 -22.40 -3.47
CA TRP A 114 13.08 -21.00 -3.41
C TRP A 114 12.69 -20.24 -4.68
N PHE A 115 12.92 -20.81 -5.87
CA PHE A 115 12.50 -20.17 -7.13
C PHE A 115 10.98 -19.98 -7.20
N VAL A 116 10.22 -20.97 -6.73
CA VAL A 116 8.75 -20.89 -6.64
C VAL A 116 8.31 -19.85 -5.60
N LEU A 117 9.14 -19.55 -4.61
CA LEU A 117 8.89 -18.52 -3.59
C LEU A 117 9.11 -17.08 -4.08
N SER A 118 9.99 -16.90 -5.07
CA SER A 118 10.41 -15.57 -5.54
C SER A 118 9.66 -15.04 -6.75
N GLU A 119 8.96 -15.91 -7.49
CA GLU A 119 8.03 -15.53 -8.57
C GLU A 119 6.69 -15.04 -8.02
#